data_AF-A0A928F831-F1
#
_entry.id   AF-A0A928F831-F1
#
_cell.length_a   1.000
_cell.length_b   1.000
_cell.length_c   1.000
_cell.angle_alpha   90.00
_cell.angle_beta   90.00
_cell.angle_gamma   90.00
#
_symmetry.space_group_name_H-M   'P 1'
#
loop_
_entity.id
_entity.type
_entity.pdbx_description
1 polymer ?
#
loop_
_entity_poly.entity_id
_entity_poly.type
_entity_poly.pdbx_seq_one_letter_code
_entity_poly.pdbx_strand_id
1 'polypeptide(L)'
;MSEERKNSPRVRFNLLDVALIALALLCVVSVWQRGNLKKIFEESGVYQSYTVTFAAENISQATADALKAGTVLYAEDNGTRFVLGTLNDNVSVVSKGNWSLSVSGSLNCMLLPKDGLYFLKDGPQLALNMRFVAESETATLELVVLGIEKSD
;
A
#
# COMPACT_ATOMS: atom_id res chain seq x y z
N MET A 1 79.89 24.48 9.16
CA MET A 1 78.65 24.60 8.35
C MET A 1 78.01 23.22 8.36
N SER A 2 77.04 23.01 9.24
CA SER A 2 76.43 21.69 9.47
C SER A 2 75.07 21.65 8.80
N GLU A 3 74.91 20.78 7.81
CA GLU A 3 73.63 20.53 7.15
C GLU A 3 72.71 19.72 8.07
N GLU A 4 71.65 20.35 8.57
CA GLU A 4 70.51 19.67 9.20
C GLU A 4 69.73 18.87 8.14
N ARG A 5 69.87 17.55 8.16
CA ARG A 5 69.01 16.66 7.36
C ARG A 5 67.61 16.65 7.96
N LYS A 6 66.65 17.33 7.31
CA LYS A 6 65.21 17.18 7.54
C LYS A 6 64.81 15.72 7.38
N ASN A 7 64.49 15.08 8.50
CA ASN A 7 64.00 13.71 8.55
C ASN A 7 62.48 13.75 8.34
N SER A 8 62.03 13.53 7.11
CA SER A 8 60.60 13.42 6.79
C SER A 8 60.04 12.11 7.40
N PRO A 9 58.93 12.13 8.15
CA PRO A 9 58.36 10.91 8.70
C PRO A 9 57.83 10.02 7.56
N ARG A 10 58.47 8.86 7.36
CA ARG A 10 57.98 7.81 6.46
C ARG A 10 56.77 7.15 7.12
N VAL A 11 55.56 7.57 6.72
CA VAL A 11 54.31 6.91 7.10
C VAL A 11 54.35 5.48 6.57
N ARG A 12 54.52 4.50 7.46
CA ARG A 12 54.45 3.08 7.14
C ARG A 12 52.98 2.68 7.15
N PHE A 13 52.37 2.57 5.98
CA PHE A 13 51.02 2.04 5.85
C PHE A 13 51.06 0.52 6.08
N ASN A 14 50.48 0.06 7.19
CA ASN A 14 50.27 -1.37 7.40
C ASN A 14 49.14 -1.85 6.50
N LEU A 15 49.36 -2.98 5.82
CA LEU A 15 48.36 -3.62 4.96
C LEU A 15 47.04 -3.88 5.70
N LEU A 16 47.14 -4.19 7.00
CA LEU A 16 45.99 -4.41 7.87
C LEU A 16 45.14 -3.15 8.07
N ASP A 17 45.77 -1.99 8.22
CA ASP A 17 45.05 -0.71 8.35
C ASP A 17 44.33 -0.36 7.04
N VAL A 18 44.96 -0.64 5.89
CA VAL A 18 44.34 -0.45 4.57
C VAL A 18 43.12 -1.37 4.40
N ALA A 19 43.23 -2.64 4.83
CA ALA A 19 42.12 -3.59 4.78
C ALA A 19 40.95 -3.18 5.69
N LEU A 20 41.22 -2.67 6.89
CA LEU A 20 40.19 -2.18 7.81
C LEU A 20 39.49 -0.92 7.27
N ILE A 21 40.24 0.01 6.69
CA ILE A 21 39.67 1.21 6.06
C ILE A 21 38.78 0.81 4.87
N ALA A 22 39.23 -0.12 4.03
CA ALA A 22 38.41 -0.63 2.93
C ALA A 22 37.11 -1.28 3.41
N LEU A 23 37.17 -2.08 4.48
CA LEU A 23 35.99 -2.71 5.08
C LEU A 23 35.00 -1.66 5.61
N ALA A 24 35.49 -0.64 6.32
CA ALA A 24 34.66 0.44 6.83
C ALA A 24 33.99 1.24 5.71
N LEU A 25 34.71 1.52 4.62
CA LEU A 25 34.14 2.17 3.44
C LEU A 25 33.07 1.31 2.77
N LEU A 26 33.28 0.01 2.64
CA LEU A 26 32.27 -0.91 2.12
C LEU A 26 31.00 -0.92 2.98
N CYS A 27 31.14 -0.92 4.31
CA CYS A 27 29.99 -0.84 5.21
C CYS A 27 29.18 0.46 5.01
N VAL A 28 29.85 1.61 4.87
CA VAL A 28 29.18 2.90 4.62
C VAL A 28 28.47 2.89 3.26
N VAL A 29 29.12 2.39 2.21
CA VAL A 29 28.52 2.27 0.88
C VAL A 29 27.31 1.34 0.88
N SER A 30 27.35 0.21 1.59
CA SER A 30 26.21 -0.70 1.70
C SER A 30 25.00 -0.06 2.39
N VAL A 31 25.22 0.73 3.45
CA VAL A 31 24.13 1.46 4.13
C VAL A 31 23.54 2.52 3.20
N TRP A 32 24.38 3.24 2.45
CA TRP A 32 23.92 4.24 1.49
C TRP A 32 23.16 3.62 0.32
N GLN A 33 23.66 2.52 -0.25
CA GLN A 33 22.97 1.76 -1.30
C GLN A 33 21.62 1.23 -0.82
N ARG A 34 21.51 0.74 0.43
CA ARG A 34 20.23 0.30 1.00
C ARG A 34 19.23 1.45 1.12
N GLY A 35 19.68 2.65 1.52
CA GLY A 35 18.85 3.85 1.57
C GLY A 35 18.37 4.30 0.19
N ASN A 36 19.23 4.21 -0.83
CA ASN A 36 18.89 4.59 -2.20
C ASN A 36 18.00 3.54 -2.89
N LEU A 37 18.23 2.25 -2.66
CA LEU A 37 17.33 1.19 -3.13
C LEU A 37 15.94 1.35 -2.52
N LYS A 38 15.85 1.67 -1.22
CA LYS A 38 14.55 1.95 -0.59
C LYS A 38 13.81 3.10 -1.29
N LYS A 39 14.52 4.18 -1.65
CA LYS A 39 13.94 5.28 -2.44
C LYS A 39 13.55 4.86 -3.86
N ILE A 40 14.33 4.01 -4.52
CA ILE A 40 13.99 3.49 -5.86
C ILE A 40 12.81 2.51 -5.81
N PHE A 41 12.59 1.83 -4.69
CA PHE A 41 11.40 0.99 -4.47
C PHE A 41 10.18 1.79 -3.97
N GLU A 42 10.39 2.97 -3.37
CA GLU A 42 9.34 3.91 -2.92
C GLU A 42 8.94 4.95 -4.00
N GLU A 43 9.83 5.32 -4.93
CA GLU A 43 9.55 6.14 -6.13
C GLU A 43 9.16 5.20 -7.27
N SER A 44 7.98 5.24 -7.87
CA SER A 44 7.44 6.39 -8.58
C SER A 44 6.06 6.00 -9.13
N GLY A 45 5.27 5.42 -8.24
CA GLY A 45 3.88 5.14 -8.54
C GLY A 45 3.03 6.38 -8.28
N VAL A 46 2.32 6.89 -9.28
CA VAL A 46 1.33 7.95 -9.07
C VAL A 46 0.01 7.31 -8.67
N TYR A 47 -0.46 7.59 -7.45
CA TYR A 47 -1.82 7.25 -7.04
C TYR A 47 -2.80 7.97 -7.96
N GLN A 48 -3.69 7.22 -8.60
CA GLN A 48 -4.73 7.74 -9.47
C GLN A 48 -6.09 7.35 -8.90
N SER A 49 -7.13 8.11 -9.25
CA SER A 49 -8.49 7.75 -8.89
C SER A 49 -8.96 6.57 -9.73
N TYR A 50 -9.50 5.55 -9.06
CA TYR A 50 -10.11 4.38 -9.68
C TYR A 50 -11.49 4.14 -9.06
N THR A 51 -12.44 3.80 -9.92
CA THR A 51 -13.76 3.33 -9.54
C THR A 51 -13.69 1.81 -9.34
N VAL A 52 -13.90 1.37 -8.11
CA VAL A 52 -13.94 -0.05 -7.73
C VAL A 52 -15.41 -0.46 -7.64
N THR A 53 -15.80 -1.43 -8.47
CA THR A 53 -17.13 -2.05 -8.43
C THR A 53 -17.05 -3.30 -7.57
N PHE A 54 -17.99 -3.47 -6.64
CA PHE A 54 -17.99 -4.58 -5.70
C PHE A 54 -19.38 -5.19 -5.54
N ALA A 55 -19.42 -6.41 -4.98
CA ALA A 55 -20.65 -7.03 -4.49
C ALA A 55 -20.45 -7.66 -3.10
N ALA A 56 -21.49 -7.59 -2.28
CA ALA A 56 -21.61 -8.26 -1.00
C ALA A 56 -22.80 -9.24 -1.06
N GLU A 57 -22.63 -10.44 -0.53
CA GLU A 57 -23.70 -11.43 -0.45
C GLU A 57 -24.06 -11.71 1.01
N ASN A 58 -25.27 -12.25 1.24
CA ASN A 58 -25.75 -12.69 2.55
C ASN A 58 -25.80 -11.57 3.61
N ILE A 59 -26.17 -10.36 3.20
CA ILE A 59 -26.27 -9.23 4.12
C ILE A 59 -27.69 -9.11 4.70
N SER A 60 -27.79 -8.51 5.88
CA SER A 60 -29.08 -8.21 6.51
C SER A 60 -29.76 -6.99 5.83
N GLN A 61 -31.08 -6.88 5.97
CA GLN A 61 -31.83 -5.72 5.46
C GLN A 61 -31.35 -4.41 6.09
N ALA A 62 -31.09 -4.39 7.40
CA ALA A 62 -30.59 -3.21 8.10
C ALA A 62 -29.22 -2.76 7.55
N THR A 63 -28.34 -3.72 7.23
CA THR A 63 -27.04 -3.44 6.63
C THR A 63 -27.18 -2.93 5.19
N ALA A 64 -28.09 -3.52 4.41
CA ALA A 64 -28.38 -3.09 3.05
C ALA A 64 -28.87 -1.63 3.00
N ASP A 65 -29.71 -1.25 3.96
CA ASP A 65 -30.24 0.11 4.06
C ASP A 65 -29.19 1.11 4.58
N ALA A 66 -28.30 0.69 5.49
CA ALA A 66 -27.15 1.51 5.92
C ALA A 66 -26.18 1.78 4.76
N LEU A 67 -25.95 0.81 3.87
CA LEU A 67 -25.07 0.99 2.71
C LEU A 67 -25.60 2.01 1.70
N LYS A 68 -26.93 2.16 1.56
CA LYS A 68 -27.55 3.15 0.66
C LYS A 68 -27.36 4.60 1.13
N ALA A 69 -27.09 4.84 2.40
CA ALA A 69 -27.02 6.19 2.98
C ALA A 69 -25.70 6.94 2.69
N GLY A 70 -24.90 6.51 1.71
CA GLY A 70 -23.61 7.14 1.39
C GLY A 70 -22.53 6.81 2.42
N THR A 71 -22.47 5.55 2.84
CA THR A 71 -21.57 5.09 3.92
C THR A 71 -20.11 5.06 3.47
N VAL A 72 -19.21 5.53 4.34
CA VAL A 72 -17.76 5.38 4.16
C VAL A 72 -17.37 3.96 4.54
N LEU A 73 -16.59 3.33 3.66
CA LEU A 73 -16.06 1.99 3.89
C LEU A 73 -14.59 2.06 4.29
N TYR A 74 -14.23 1.22 5.24
CA TYR A 74 -12.88 1.05 5.76
C TYR A 74 -12.42 -0.38 5.50
N ALA A 75 -11.15 -0.59 5.18
CA ALA A 75 -10.52 -1.91 5.24
C ALA A 75 -9.62 -1.96 6.46
N GLU A 76 -9.61 -3.07 7.19
CA GLU A 76 -8.63 -3.30 8.25
C GLU A 76 -7.54 -4.25 7.75
N ASP A 77 -6.28 -3.85 7.90
CA ASP A 77 -5.13 -4.72 7.71
C ASP A 77 -4.16 -4.55 8.89
N ASN A 78 -3.81 -5.66 9.54
CA ASN A 78 -2.94 -5.71 10.71
C ASN A 78 -3.30 -4.71 11.84
N GLY A 79 -4.59 -4.53 12.14
CA GLY A 79 -5.07 -3.62 13.20
C GLY A 79 -5.09 -2.14 12.80
N THR A 80 -4.76 -1.81 11.55
CA THR A 80 -4.83 -0.45 11.02
C THR A 80 -6.04 -0.33 10.09
N ARG A 81 -6.87 0.69 10.31
CA ARG A 81 -8.03 1.01 9.47
C ARG A 81 -7.64 1.95 8.34
N PHE A 82 -7.96 1.57 7.12
CA PHE A 82 -7.71 2.31 5.88
C PHE A 82 -9.03 2.74 5.27
N VAL A 83 -9.15 4.01 4.88
CA VAL A 83 -10.33 4.50 4.18
C VAL A 83 -10.30 3.98 2.75
N LEU A 84 -11.30 3.19 2.36
CA LEU A 84 -11.48 2.75 0.98
C LEU A 84 -12.07 3.90 0.16
N GLY A 85 -13.14 4.50 0.68
CA GLY A 85 -13.83 5.60 0.03
C GLY A 85 -15.29 5.65 0.45
N THR A 86 -16.04 6.57 -0.16
CA THR A 86 -17.47 6.68 0.03
C THR A 86 -18.19 5.87 -1.05
N LEU A 87 -19.24 5.15 -0.64
CA LEU A 87 -20.15 4.49 -1.56
C LEU A 87 -20.81 5.51 -2.48
N ASN A 88 -20.80 5.21 -3.78
CA ASN A 88 -21.53 6.00 -4.76
C ASN A 88 -23.03 5.68 -4.66
N ASP A 89 -23.90 6.63 -5.03
CA ASP A 89 -25.37 6.54 -4.86
C ASP A 89 -26.05 5.35 -5.58
N ASN A 90 -25.31 4.60 -6.40
CA ASN A 90 -25.80 3.46 -7.19
C ASN A 90 -25.70 2.11 -6.46
N VAL A 91 -26.10 2.07 -5.18
CA VAL A 91 -26.17 0.81 -4.42
C VAL A 91 -27.44 0.05 -4.80
N SER A 92 -27.29 -1.06 -5.52
CA SER A 92 -28.40 -1.94 -5.89
C SER A 92 -28.51 -3.10 -4.89
N VAL A 93 -29.72 -3.30 -4.33
CA VAL A 93 -30.04 -4.42 -3.45
C VAL A 93 -30.90 -5.40 -4.23
N VAL A 94 -30.47 -6.65 -4.32
CA VAL A 94 -31.24 -7.73 -4.95
C VAL A 94 -31.52 -8.80 -3.90
N SER A 95 -32.78 -9.24 -3.81
CA SER A 95 -33.15 -10.35 -2.95
C SER A 95 -32.81 -11.69 -3.62
N LYS A 96 -32.00 -12.50 -2.95
CA LYS A 96 -31.59 -13.83 -3.40
C LYS A 96 -32.30 -14.86 -2.51
N GLY A 97 -33.61 -15.03 -2.71
CA GLY A 97 -34.45 -15.96 -1.93
C GLY A 97 -34.99 -15.39 -0.61
N ASN A 98 -35.51 -16.24 0.28
CA ASN A 98 -36.33 -15.79 1.42
C ASN A 98 -35.58 -14.98 2.49
N TRP A 99 -34.24 -15.05 2.60
CA TRP A 99 -33.50 -14.41 3.71
C TRP A 99 -32.10 -13.85 3.37
N SER A 100 -31.62 -13.96 2.14
CA SER A 100 -30.30 -13.43 1.76
C SER A 100 -30.44 -12.29 0.75
N LEU A 101 -29.90 -11.13 1.09
CA LEU A 101 -29.76 -10.00 0.17
C LEU A 101 -28.35 -9.97 -0.39
N SER A 102 -28.24 -9.56 -1.65
CA SER A 102 -26.98 -9.17 -2.27
C SER A 102 -27.00 -7.69 -2.57
N VAL A 103 -25.89 -7.01 -2.28
CA VAL A 103 -25.69 -5.61 -2.65
C VAL A 103 -24.55 -5.49 -3.63
N SER A 104 -24.74 -4.70 -4.68
CA SER A 104 -23.64 -4.26 -5.53
C SER A 104 -23.59 -2.74 -5.60
N GLY A 105 -22.39 -2.20 -5.75
CA GLY A 105 -22.17 -0.77 -5.85
C GLY A 105 -20.78 -0.47 -6.37
N SER A 106 -20.46 0.82 -6.41
CA SER A 106 -19.14 1.31 -6.73
C SER A 106 -18.65 2.31 -5.69
N LEU A 107 -17.34 2.43 -5.56
CA LEU A 107 -16.68 3.39 -4.71
C LEU A 107 -15.42 3.92 -5.42
N ASN A 108 -15.07 5.17 -5.14
CA ASN A 108 -13.87 5.78 -5.71
C ASN A 108 -12.71 5.66 -4.71
N CYS A 109 -11.63 5.00 -5.15
CA CYS A 109 -10.40 4.80 -4.39
C CYS A 109 -9.23 5.51 -5.06
N MET A 110 -8.28 5.99 -4.25
CA MET A 110 -6.95 6.32 -4.75
C MET A 110 -6.08 5.07 -4.75
N LEU A 111 -5.82 4.52 -5.94
CA LEU A 111 -5.06 3.29 -6.11
C LEU A 111 -3.76 3.52 -6.86
N LEU A 112 -2.79 2.70 -6.52
CA LEU A 112 -1.52 2.61 -7.23
C LEU A 112 -1.49 1.36 -8.10
N PRO A 113 -1.56 1.49 -9.44
CA PRO A 113 -1.40 0.34 -10.32
C PRO A 113 0.08 -0.09 -10.35
N LYS A 114 0.35 -1.35 -10.03
CA LYS A 114 1.71 -1.92 -10.08
C LYS A 114 1.64 -3.42 -10.40
N ASP A 115 2.35 -3.84 -11.45
CA ASP A 115 2.46 -5.25 -11.86
C ASP A 115 1.11 -5.98 -12.05
N GLY A 116 0.08 -5.28 -12.53
CA GLY A 116 -1.27 -5.84 -12.74
C GLY A 116 -2.12 -5.93 -11.46
N LEU A 117 -1.62 -5.40 -10.35
CA LEU A 117 -2.33 -5.25 -9.08
C LEU A 117 -2.61 -3.77 -8.78
N TYR A 118 -3.53 -3.52 -7.86
CA TYR A 118 -3.89 -2.16 -7.43
C TYR A 118 -3.68 -2.04 -5.92
N PHE A 119 -2.86 -1.09 -5.48
CA PHE A 119 -2.53 -0.92 -4.06
C PHE A 119 -3.22 0.31 -3.50
N LEU A 120 -3.92 0.16 -2.38
CA LEU A 120 -4.40 1.31 -1.60
C LEU A 120 -3.21 2.06 -1.00
N LYS A 121 -3.41 3.36 -0.77
CA LYS A 121 -2.38 4.18 -0.11
C LYS A 121 -2.14 3.65 1.30
N ASP A 122 -0.91 3.21 1.54
CA ASP A 122 -0.45 2.60 2.80
C ASP A 122 -1.22 1.35 3.25
N GLY A 123 -2.09 0.80 2.39
CA GLY A 123 -3.08 -0.20 2.75
C GLY A 123 -3.00 -1.49 1.94
N PRO A 124 -4.05 -2.33 2.00
CA PRO A 124 -4.04 -3.63 1.35
C PRO A 124 -4.06 -3.53 -0.17
N GLN A 125 -3.63 -4.61 -0.81
CA GLN A 125 -3.79 -4.79 -2.26
C GLN A 125 -5.25 -5.12 -2.61
N LEU A 126 -5.69 -4.66 -3.77
CA LEU A 126 -6.96 -4.96 -4.40
C LEU A 126 -6.70 -5.61 -5.76
N ALA A 127 -7.47 -6.67 -6.05
CA ALA A 127 -7.44 -7.38 -7.30
C ALA A 127 -8.85 -7.81 -7.70
N LEU A 128 -9.08 -8.03 -9.00
CA LEU A 128 -10.34 -8.57 -9.50
C LEU A 128 -10.63 -9.94 -8.85
N ASN A 129 -11.89 -10.16 -8.48
CA ASN A 129 -12.39 -11.32 -7.74
C ASN A 129 -11.80 -11.51 -6.32
N MET A 130 -11.01 -10.54 -5.83
CA MET A 130 -10.53 -10.59 -4.47
C MET A 130 -11.69 -10.35 -3.51
N ARG A 131 -11.71 -11.17 -2.45
CA ARG A 131 -12.60 -10.96 -1.31
C ARG A 131 -11.84 -10.23 -0.21
N PHE A 132 -12.47 -9.23 0.37
CA PHE A 132 -11.89 -8.51 1.50
C PHE A 132 -13.00 -8.06 2.44
N VAL A 133 -12.63 -7.86 3.71
CA VAL A 133 -13.55 -7.38 4.73
C VAL A 133 -13.53 -5.86 4.70
N ALA A 134 -14.70 -5.27 4.50
CA ALA A 134 -14.93 -3.85 4.63
C ALA A 134 -15.78 -3.58 5.85
N GLU A 135 -15.44 -2.55 6.60
CA GLU A 135 -16.17 -2.07 7.76
C GLU A 135 -16.83 -0.74 7.42
N SER A 136 -18.00 -0.54 8.01
CA SER A 136 -18.66 0.75 8.15
C SER A 136 -18.79 1.06 9.65
N GLU A 137 -19.27 2.24 10.00
CA GLU A 137 -19.56 2.56 11.41
C GLU A 137 -20.59 1.60 12.03
N THR A 138 -21.45 0.99 11.21
CA THR A 138 -22.60 0.21 11.69
C THR A 138 -22.51 -1.28 11.42
N ALA A 139 -21.59 -1.73 10.55
CA ALA A 139 -21.55 -3.12 10.10
C ALA A 139 -20.21 -3.49 9.44
N THR A 140 -19.88 -4.77 9.53
CA THR A 140 -18.76 -5.41 8.82
C THR A 140 -19.30 -6.28 7.69
N LEU A 141 -18.66 -6.24 6.54
CA LEU A 141 -19.14 -6.80 5.27
C LEU A 141 -17.99 -7.49 4.54
N GLU A 142 -18.26 -8.65 3.95
CA GLU A 142 -17.34 -9.27 3.00
C GLU A 142 -17.69 -8.80 1.59
N LEU A 143 -16.77 -8.08 0.95
CA LEU A 143 -16.92 -7.55 -0.39
C LEU A 143 -16.09 -8.37 -1.37
N VAL A 144 -16.65 -8.61 -2.55
CA VAL A 144 -15.98 -9.18 -3.72
C VAL A 144 -15.74 -8.05 -4.72
N VAL A 145 -14.50 -7.84 -5.15
CA VAL A 145 -14.18 -6.89 -6.23
C VAL A 145 -14.61 -7.49 -7.56
N LEU A 146 -15.49 -6.80 -8.29
CA LEU A 146 -15.99 -7.20 -9.59
C LEU A 146 -15.33 -6.44 -10.75
N GLY A 147 -14.89 -5.20 -10.50
CA GLY A 147 -14.32 -4.32 -11.51
C GLY A 147 -13.41 -3.26 -10.89
N ILE A 148 -12.35 -2.88 -11.60
CA ILE A 148 -11.49 -1.75 -11.24
C ILE A 148 -11.24 -0.97 -12.53
N GLU A 149 -11.78 0.23 -12.60
CA GLU A 149 -11.69 1.10 -13.78
C GLU A 149 -11.11 2.45 -13.38
N LYS A 150 -10.29 3.03 -14.24
CA LYS A 150 -9.71 4.35 -13.96
C LYS A 150 -10.84 5.40 -13.98
N SER A 151 -10.92 6.22 -12.95
CA SER A 151 -11.85 7.36 -12.94
C SER A 151 -11.26 8.49 -13.78
N ASP A 152 -12.07 9.09 -14.65
CA ASP A 152 -11.70 10.25 -15.47
C ASP A 152 -11.55 11.55 -14.67
#